data_AF-A0A413Z1X3-F1
#
_entry.id   AF-A0A413Z1X3-F1
#
_cell.length_a   1.000
_cell.length_b   1.000
_cell.length_c   1.000
_cell.angle_alpha   90.00
_cell.angle_beta   90.00
_cell.angle_gamma   90.00
#
_symmetry.space_group_name_H-M   'P 1'
#
loop_
_entity.id
_entity.type
_entity.pdbx_description
1 polymer ?
#
loop_
_entity_poly.entity_id
_entity_poly.type
_entity_poly.pdbx_seq_one_letter_code
_entity_poly.pdbx_strand_id
1 'polypeptide(L)'
;MITGIVVALLLAVIVFQYMIIKIDKDKRHEAGHDKLTGLCNPEHLMQKMKELPDKKKNRLIIYSDIAEFKLINEIFGIEKGNEILLKQAYIIKNMR
;
A
#
# COMPACT_ATOMS: atom_id res chain seq x y z
N MET A 1 10.94 19.21 42.58
CA MET A 1 10.78 20.00 41.34
C MET A 1 11.60 19.45 40.19
N ILE A 2 12.94 19.37 40.30
CA ILE A 2 13.81 18.91 39.21
C ILE A 2 13.50 17.46 38.78
N THR A 3 13.31 16.55 39.73
CA THR A 3 12.94 15.15 39.45
C THR A 3 11.63 15.01 38.69
N GLY A 4 10.61 15.79 39.05
CA GLY A 4 9.33 15.83 38.34
C GLY A 4 9.46 16.35 36.91
N ILE A 5 10.29 17.37 36.69
CA ILE A 5 10.58 17.91 35.35
C ILE A 5 11.31 16.86 34.50
N VAL A 6 12.31 16.16 35.07
CA VAL A 6 13.04 15.10 34.37
C VAL A 6 12.11 13.96 33.97
N VAL A 7 11.23 13.51 34.86
CA VAL A 7 10.26 12.45 34.55
C VAL A 7 9.29 12.90 33.45
N ALA A 8 8.79 14.14 33.50
CA ALA A 8 7.90 14.67 32.46
C ALA A 8 8.60 14.74 31.10
N LEU A 9 9.87 15.14 31.05
CA LEU A 9 10.67 15.16 29.82
C LEU A 9 10.89 13.75 29.26
N LEU A 10 11.18 12.76 30.10
CA LEU A 10 11.33 11.36 29.67
C LEU A 10 10.04 10.81 29.07
N LEU A 11 8.89 11.08 29.71
CA LEU A 11 7.58 10.68 29.17
C LEU A 11 7.28 11.36 27.84
N ALA A 12 7.58 12.66 27.70
CA ALA A 12 7.41 13.38 26.45
C ALA A 12 8.26 12.79 25.32
N VAL A 13 9.51 12.40 25.60
CA VAL A 13 10.39 11.75 24.63
C VAL A 13 9.83 10.39 24.19
N ILE A 14 9.35 9.57 25.12
CA ILE A 14 8.75 8.26 24.81
C ILE A 14 7.50 8.42 23.93
N VAL A 15 6.62 9.36 24.26
CA VAL A 15 5.42 9.65 23.46
C VAL A 15 5.81 10.14 22.07
N PHE A 16 6.80 11.03 21.97
CA PHE A 16 7.27 11.52 20.68
C PHE A 16 7.87 10.41 19.81
N GLN A 17 8.72 9.55 20.37
CA GLN A 17 9.28 8.38 19.67
C GLN A 17 8.18 7.45 19.17
N TYR A 18 7.18 7.15 20.01
CA TYR A 18 6.02 6.34 19.62
C TYR A 18 5.27 6.96 18.44
N MET A 19 5.03 8.27 18.46
CA MET A 19 4.35 8.99 17.38
C MET A 19 5.13 8.92 16.07
N ILE A 20 6.47 9.07 16.09
CA ILE A 20 7.31 8.94 14.90
C ILE A 20 7.22 7.53 14.31
N ILE A 21 7.30 6.49 15.14
CA ILE A 21 7.20 5.09 14.70
C ILE A 21 5.82 4.80 14.09
N LYS A 22 4.75 5.31 14.71
CA LYS A 22 3.38 5.13 14.22
C LYS A 22 3.17 5.80 12.87
N ILE A 23 3.59 7.06 12.73
CA ILE A 23 3.48 7.81 11.47
C ILE A 23 4.27 7.11 10.36
N ASP A 24 5.46 6.58 10.65
CA ASP A 24 6.24 5.84 9.67
C ASP A 24 5.54 4.55 9.22
N LYS A 25 4.94 3.81 10.15
CA LYS A 25 4.13 2.61 9.82
C LYS A 25 2.93 2.94 8.95
N ASP A 26 2.16 3.97 9.32
CA ASP A 26 0.96 4.36 8.58
C ASP A 26 1.35 4.84 7.17
N LYS A 27 2.42 5.65 7.04
CA LYS A 27 2.98 6.06 5.75
C LYS A 27 3.44 4.88 4.91
N ARG A 28 4.06 3.86 5.50
CA ARG A 28 4.45 2.63 4.77
C ARG A 28 3.24 1.82 4.33
N HIS A 29 2.16 1.83 5.09
CA HIS A 29 0.92 1.16 4.74
C HIS A 29 0.23 1.85 3.55
N GLU A 30 0.16 3.18 3.60
CA GLU A 30 -0.32 4.02 2.49
C GLU A 30 0.59 3.93 1.27
N ALA A 31 1.92 3.88 1.46
CA ALA A 31 2.90 3.71 0.40
C ALA A 31 2.94 2.29 -0.17
N GLY A 32 2.22 1.33 0.41
CA GLY A 32 2.16 -0.05 -0.07
C GLY A 32 1.04 -0.31 -1.08
N HIS A 33 0.14 0.65 -1.28
CA HIS A 33 -1.03 0.50 -2.13
C HIS A 33 -1.05 1.55 -3.23
N ASP A 34 -1.57 1.18 -4.40
CA ASP A 34 -1.88 2.13 -5.46
C ASP A 34 -3.01 3.06 -5.02
N LYS A 35 -2.84 4.36 -5.22
CA LYS A 35 -3.77 5.39 -4.69
C LYS A 35 -5.14 5.34 -5.34
N LEU A 36 -5.21 4.99 -6.62
CA LEU A 36 -6.48 4.96 -7.35
C LEU A 36 -7.26 3.69 -7.00
N THR A 37 -6.63 2.54 -7.14
CA THR A 37 -7.29 1.23 -7.05
C THR A 37 -7.34 0.67 -5.63
N GLY A 38 -6.45 1.13 -4.75
CA GLY A 38 -6.23 0.55 -3.42
C GLY A 38 -5.74 -0.90 -3.48
N LEU A 39 -5.22 -1.36 -4.63
CA LEU A 39 -4.53 -2.65 -4.73
C LEU A 39 -3.11 -2.53 -4.20
N CYS A 40 -2.52 -3.67 -3.82
CA CYS A 40 -1.11 -3.75 -3.47
C CYS A 40 -0.25 -3.29 -4.65
N ASN A 41 0.68 -2.36 -4.41
CA ASN A 41 1.57 -1.89 -5.47
C ASN A 41 2.74 -2.88 -5.72
N PRO A 42 3.49 -2.73 -6.83
CA PRO A 42 4.54 -3.69 -7.19
C PRO A 42 5.64 -3.84 -6.12
N GLU A 43 6.03 -2.75 -5.47
CA GLU A 43 7.07 -2.77 -4.43
C GLU A 43 6.62 -3.59 -3.21
N HIS A 44 5.39 -3.34 -2.74
CA HIS A 44 4.82 -4.06 -1.61
C HIS A 44 4.52 -5.51 -1.95
N LEU A 45 4.05 -5.80 -3.17
CA LEU A 45 3.87 -7.17 -3.66
C LEU A 45 5.19 -7.93 -3.62
N MET A 46 6.28 -7.31 -4.09
CA MET A 46 7.59 -7.94 -4.13
C MET A 46 8.17 -8.14 -2.73
N GLN A 47 7.93 -7.21 -1.80
CA GLN A 47 8.25 -7.42 -0.38
C GLN A 47 7.48 -8.63 0.19
N LYS A 48 6.16 -8.70 -0.04
CA LYS A 48 5.33 -9.82 0.43
C LYS A 48 5.77 -11.15 -0.15
N MET A 49 6.15 -11.20 -1.42
CA MET A 49 6.69 -12.41 -2.04
C MET A 49 7.99 -12.90 -1.37
N LYS A 50 8.86 -11.99 -0.91
CA LYS A 50 10.10 -12.33 -0.18
C LYS A 50 9.83 -12.86 1.22
N GLU A 51 8.76 -12.38 1.87
CA GLU A 51 8.33 -12.79 3.22
C GLU A 51 7.65 -14.17 3.26
N LEU A 52 7.34 -14.77 2.10
CA LEU A 52 6.67 -16.07 2.04
C LEU A 52 7.57 -17.18 2.63
N PRO A 53 7.11 -17.89 3.69
CA PRO A 53 7.96 -18.77 4.49
C PRO A 53 8.38 -20.06 3.77
N ASP A 54 7.65 -20.45 2.72
CA ASP A 54 7.86 -21.71 2.03
C ASP A 54 8.19 -21.48 0.56
N LYS A 55 9.47 -21.59 0.21
CA LYS A 55 9.96 -21.49 -1.18
C LYS A 55 9.69 -22.75 -1.99
N LYS A 56 9.27 -23.87 -1.37
CA LYS A 56 9.04 -25.15 -2.04
C LYS A 56 7.58 -25.36 -2.48
N LYS A 57 6.65 -24.52 -2.04
CA LYS A 57 5.27 -24.52 -2.58
C LYS A 57 5.24 -23.95 -3.99
N ASN A 58 4.63 -24.69 -4.91
CA ASN A 58 4.30 -24.19 -6.24
C ASN A 58 3.37 -22.98 -6.10
N ARG A 59 3.77 -21.86 -6.70
CA ARG A 59 3.00 -20.62 -6.74
C ARG A 59 2.64 -20.31 -8.19
N LEU A 60 1.37 -19.97 -8.42
CA LEU A 60 0.92 -19.43 -9.69
C LEU A 60 0.90 -17.91 -9.60
N ILE A 61 1.50 -17.25 -10.58
CA ILE A 61 1.38 -15.81 -10.78
C ILE A 61 0.55 -15.62 -12.03
N ILE A 62 -0.55 -14.87 -11.89
CA ILE A 62 -1.42 -14.49 -12.99
C ILE A 62 -1.18 -13.00 -13.24
N TYR A 63 -0.93 -12.65 -14.50
CA TYR A 63 -0.87 -11.26 -14.94
C TYR A 63 -1.99 -11.00 -15.94
N SER A 64 -2.50 -9.77 -15.94
CA SER A 64 -3.54 -9.32 -16.85
C SER A 64 -3.18 -7.90 -17.29
N ASP A 65 -3.42 -7.61 -18.55
CA ASP A 65 -3.22 -6.30 -19.16
C ASP A 65 -4.54 -5.81 -19.76
N ILE A 66 -4.73 -4.49 -19.77
CA ILE A 66 -5.88 -3.86 -20.43
C ILE A 66 -5.40 -3.38 -21.80
N ALA A 67 -5.81 -4.10 -22.84
CA ALA A 67 -5.44 -3.77 -24.22
C ALA A 67 -5.82 -2.33 -24.59
N GLU A 68 -4.93 -1.67 -25.33
CA GLU A 68 -5.09 -0.30 -25.82
C GLU A 68 -5.51 0.75 -24.76
N PHE A 69 -5.12 0.58 -23.49
CA PHE A 69 -5.56 1.47 -22.41
C PHE A 69 -5.23 2.95 -22.64
N LYS A 70 -4.11 3.25 -23.29
CA LYS A 70 -3.74 4.63 -23.66
C LYS A 70 -4.75 5.24 -24.64
N LEU A 71 -5.20 4.48 -25.64
CA LEU A 71 -6.19 4.93 -26.61
C LEU A 71 -7.52 5.23 -25.93
N ILE A 72 -7.91 4.44 -24.93
CA ILE A 72 -9.11 4.70 -24.12
C ILE A 72 -9.00 6.07 -23.43
N ASN A 73 -7.85 6.38 -22.82
CA ASN A 73 -7.64 7.69 -22.20
C ASN A 73 -7.67 8.83 -23.23
N GLU A 74 -7.13 8.61 -24.43
CA GLU A 74 -7.09 9.60 -25.51
C GLU A 74 -8.48 9.89 -26.11
N ILE A 75 -9.34 8.86 -26.25
CA ILE A 75 -10.67 9.01 -26.85
C ILE A 75 -11.72 9.43 -25.82
N PHE A 76 -11.68 8.87 -24.61
CA PHE A 76 -12.75 9.00 -23.62
C PHE A 76 -12.37 9.78 -22.36
N GLY A 77 -11.12 10.23 -22.25
CA GLY A 77 -10.60 10.96 -21.09
C GLY A 77 -10.04 10.06 -19.99
N ILE A 78 -9.19 10.66 -19.14
CA ILE A 78 -8.51 9.97 -18.03
C ILE A 78 -9.50 9.43 -17.00
N GLU A 79 -10.61 10.14 -16.79
CA GLU A 79 -11.69 9.77 -15.87
C GLU A 79 -12.28 8.42 -16.27
N LYS A 80 -12.45 8.17 -17.57
CA LYS A 80 -12.97 6.90 -18.06
C LYS A 80 -11.98 5.77 -17.89
N GLY A 81 -10.70 6.02 -18.14
CA GLY A 81 -9.63 5.09 -17.81
C GLY A 81 -9.61 4.73 -16.32
N ASN A 82 -9.74 5.72 -15.45
CA ASN A 82 -9.77 5.53 -14.00
C ASN A 82 -10.97 4.67 -13.56
N GLU A 83 -12.15 4.89 -14.15
CA GLU A 83 -13.34 4.06 -13.90
C GLU A 83 -13.09 2.59 -14.25
N ILE A 84 -12.40 2.31 -15.36
CA ILE A 84 -12.06 0.95 -15.79
C ILE A 84 -11.05 0.31 -14.82
N LEU A 85 -10.02 1.05 -14.41
CA LEU A 85 -9.04 0.56 -13.42
C LEU A 85 -9.72 0.21 -12.08
N LEU A 86 -10.63 1.06 -11.61
CA LEU A 86 -11.41 0.81 -10.40
C LEU A 86 -12.30 -0.44 -10.52
N LYS A 87 -12.93 -0.65 -11.68
CA LYS A 87 -13.72 -1.87 -11.95
C LYS A 87 -12.86 -3.13 -11.95
N GLN A 88 -11.69 -3.10 -12.59
CA GLN A 88 -10.76 -4.22 -12.57
C GLN A 88 -10.28 -4.52 -11.15
N ALA A 89 -9.94 -3.49 -10.38
CA ALA A 89 -9.54 -3.65 -8.99
C ALA A 89 -10.64 -4.26 -8.13
N TYR A 90 -11.90 -3.87 -8.36
CA TYR A 90 -13.05 -4.49 -7.71
C TYR A 90 -13.15 -5.99 -8.03
N ILE A 91 -12.99 -6.39 -9.29
CA ILE A 91 -13.04 -7.80 -9.69
C ILE A 91 -11.92 -8.58 -8.99
N ILE A 92 -10.69 -8.06 -9.00
CA ILE A 92 -9.53 -8.69 -8.36
C ILE A 92 -9.74 -8.86 -6.85
N LYS A 93 -10.25 -7.85 -6.15
CA LYS A 93 -10.51 -7.92 -4.70
C LYS A 93 -11.58 -8.94 -4.32
N ASN A 94 -12.53 -9.21 -5.23
CA ASN A 94 -13.63 -10.15 -5.00
C ASN A 94 -13.39 -11.52 -5.63
N MET A 95 -12.23 -11.74 -6.26
CA MET A 95 -11.82 -13.04 -6.78
C MET A 95 -11.45 -13.92 -5.58
N ARG A 96 -12.40 -14.77 -5.17
CA ARG A 96 -12.33 -15.59 -3.97
C ARG A 96 -11.97 -17.03 -4.28
#